data_AF-A0A8B3CQ91-F1
#
_entry.id   AF-A0A8B3CQ91-F1
#
_cell.length_a   1.000
_cell.length_b   1.000
_cell.length_c   1.000
_cell.angle_alpha   90.00
_cell.angle_beta   90.00
_cell.angle_gamma   90.00
#
_symmetry.space_group_name_H-M   'P 1'
#
loop_
_entity.id
_entity.type
_entity.pdbx_description
1 polymer ?
#
loop_
_entity_poly.entity_id
_entity_poly.type
_entity_poly.pdbx_seq_one_letter_code
_entity_poly.pdbx_strand_id
1 'polypeptide(L)' 'MFHEGEGIEKGFFWYNIPEFDIKGERLFLNTSPDTDFWQRTHYGFRRDTGHCLLKPIDYDFSMSVRTEFFPKKQ' A
#
# COMPACT_ATOMS: atom_id res chain seq x y z
N MET A 1 -7.02 1.08 -10.44
CA MET A 1 -8.43 1.30 -10.03
C MET A 1 -8.41 1.55 -8.54
N PHE A 2 -9.14 2.56 -8.05
CA PHE A 2 -9.17 2.90 -6.62
C PHE A 2 -10.30 2.11 -5.94
N HIS A 3 -10.03 1.53 -4.78
CA HIS A 3 -11.03 0.75 -4.03
C HIS A 3 -11.14 1.26 -2.59
N GLU A 4 -12.35 1.59 -2.16
CA GLU A 4 -12.69 1.71 -0.74
C GLU A 4 -12.72 0.28 -0.15
N GLY A 5 -12.02 0.06 0.97
CA GLY A 5 -12.00 -1.25 1.63
C GLY A 5 -12.98 -1.30 2.79
N GLU A 6 -13.68 -2.42 2.96
CA GLU A 6 -14.46 -2.66 4.18
C GLU A 6 -13.55 -2.57 5.42
N GLY A 7 -14.03 -1.89 6.47
CA GLY A 7 -13.26 -1.67 7.70
C GLY A 7 -12.18 -0.58 7.62
N ILE A 8 -12.01 0.08 6.47
CA ILE A 8 -11.10 1.22 6.31
C ILE A 8 -11.82 2.52 6.64
N GLU A 9 -11.13 3.45 7.31
CA GLU A 9 -11.65 4.80 7.56
C GLU A 9 -12.00 5.51 6.24
N LYS A 10 -13.11 6.28 6.24
CA LYS A 10 -13.52 7.07 5.08
C LYS A 10 -12.40 7.97 4.57
N GLY A 11 -12.32 8.09 3.25
CA GLY A 11 -11.33 8.93 2.55
C GLY A 11 -10.00 8.22 2.26
N PHE A 12 -9.77 7.04 2.82
CA PHE A 12 -8.71 6.17 2.35
C PHE A 12 -9.17 5.33 1.15
N PHE A 13 -8.22 5.00 0.27
CA PHE A 13 -8.44 4.15 -0.88
C PHE A 13 -7.18 3.33 -1.21
N TRP A 14 -7.38 2.14 -1.77
CA TRP A 14 -6.28 1.33 -2.28
C TRP A 14 -5.85 1.78 -3.67
N TYR A 15 -4.53 1.90 -3.88
CA TYR A 15 -3.87 1.85 -5.17
C TYR A 15 -3.17 0.50 -5.30
N ASN A 16 -3.61 -0.30 -6.28
CA ASN A 16 -3.27 -1.73 -6.43
C ASN A 16 -3.62 -2.52 -5.16
N ILE A 17 -4.90 -2.88 -5.00
CA ILE A 17 -5.41 -3.61 -3.83
C ILE A 17 -4.69 -4.97 -3.65
N PRO A 18 -4.12 -5.25 -2.47
CA PRO A 18 -3.62 -6.59 -2.12
C PRO A 18 -4.75 -7.45 -1.53
N GLU A 19 -4.44 -8.70 -1.23
CA GLU A 19 -5.18 -9.41 -0.19
C GLU A 19 -4.88 -8.74 1.16
N PHE A 20 -5.91 -8.28 1.86
CA PHE A 20 -5.77 -7.63 3.16
C PHE A 20 -6.88 -8.01 4.13
N ASP A 21 -6.60 -7.81 5.41
CA ASP A 21 -7.55 -7.98 6.51
C ASP A 21 -7.28 -6.93 7.59
N ILE A 22 -8.32 -6.50 8.29
CA ILE A 22 -8.25 -5.49 9.35
C ILE A 22 -8.76 -6.11 10.65
N LYS A 23 -7.90 -6.13 11.66
CA LYS A 23 -8.24 -6.65 12.99
C LYS A 23 -7.92 -5.60 14.05
N GLY A 24 -8.96 -4.97 14.58
CA GLY A 24 -8.81 -3.83 15.48
C GLY A 24 -8.07 -2.69 14.75
N GLU A 25 -6.96 -2.24 15.33
CA GLU A 25 -6.14 -1.14 14.79
C GLU A 25 -4.98 -1.61 13.89
N ARG A 26 -4.99 -2.89 13.45
CA ARG A 26 -3.92 -3.46 12.64
C ARG A 26 -4.41 -3.85 11.25
N LEU A 27 -3.68 -3.38 10.25
CA LEU A 27 -3.78 -3.80 8.86
C LEU A 27 -2.80 -4.95 8.60
N PHE A 28 -3.33 -6.08 8.13
CA PHE A 28 -2.56 -7.22 7.63
C PHE A 28 -2.70 -7.26 6.12
N LEU A 29 -1.60 -7.45 5.39
CA LEU A 29 -1.64 -7.59 3.93
C LEU A 29 -0.63 -8.62 3.44
N ASN A 30 -0.96 -9.26 2.32
CA ASN A 30 -0.03 -10.09 1.56
C ASN A 30 0.27 -9.40 0.22
N THR A 31 1.56 -9.19 -0.06
CA THR A 31 1.98 -8.64 -1.35
C THR A 31 1.75 -9.66 -2.47
N SER A 32 1.14 -9.23 -3.56
CA SER A 32 1.10 -9.98 -4.82
C SER A 32 2.50 -10.06 -5.44
N PRO A 33 2.83 -11.15 -6.16
CA PRO A 33 4.11 -11.27 -6.85
C PRO A 33 4.31 -10.18 -7.91
N ASP A 34 5.57 -9.88 -8.24
CA ASP A 34 5.98 -8.97 -9.32
C ASP A 34 5.37 -7.55 -9.23
N THR A 35 5.15 -7.07 -8.01
CA THR A 35 4.67 -5.72 -7.73
C THR A 35 5.82 -4.80 -7.33
N ASP A 36 5.84 -3.59 -7.88
CA ASP A 36 6.90 -2.61 -7.62
C ASP A 36 6.46 -1.18 -7.94
N PHE A 37 7.14 -0.21 -7.33
CA PHE A 37 7.08 1.22 -7.67
C PHE A 37 8.46 1.68 -8.15
N TRP A 38 8.63 1.79 -9.46
CA TRP A 38 9.88 2.24 -10.07
C TRP A 38 9.64 3.16 -11.26
N GLN A 39 10.41 4.24 -11.31
CA GLN A 39 10.31 5.28 -12.36
C GLN A 39 11.62 5.42 -13.14
N ARG A 40 11.97 4.41 -13.95
CA ARG A 40 12.98 4.43 -15.02
C ARG A 40 14.44 4.67 -14.62
N THR A 41 14.74 5.27 -13.47
CA THR A 41 16.12 5.54 -13.03
C THR A 41 16.93 4.24 -13.05
N HIS A 42 18.16 4.26 -13.57
CA HIS A 42 19.08 3.12 -13.67
C HIS A 42 18.61 1.92 -14.54
N TYR A 43 17.50 1.25 -14.20
CA TYR A 43 17.04 0.02 -14.85
C TYR A 43 16.18 0.22 -16.11
N GLY A 44 15.75 1.45 -16.42
CA GLY A 44 15.00 1.79 -17.64
C GLY A 44 13.53 1.34 -17.70
N PHE A 45 13.10 0.42 -16.83
CA PHE A 45 11.69 0.01 -16.74
C PHE A 45 10.85 0.95 -15.88
N ARG A 46 9.52 0.89 -16.06
CA ARG A 46 8.53 1.54 -15.17
C ARG A 46 7.62 0.46 -14.59
N ARG A 47 7.45 0.48 -13.27
CA ARG A 47 6.48 -0.34 -12.54
C ARG A 47 5.68 0.57 -11.63
N ASP A 48 4.37 0.38 -11.63
CA ASP A 48 3.41 1.21 -10.89
C ASP A 48 2.35 0.30 -10.25
N THR A 49 2.80 -0.87 -9.81
CA THR A 49 1.96 -2.02 -9.42
C THR A 49 2.09 -2.38 -7.94
N GLY A 50 2.94 -1.68 -7.18
CA GLY A 50 3.06 -1.82 -5.73
C GLY A 50 1.76 -1.50 -5.00
N HIS A 51 1.56 -2.09 -3.81
CA HIS A 51 0.35 -1.88 -3.01
C HIS A 51 0.46 -0.62 -2.15
N CYS A 52 -0.56 0.23 -2.17
CA CYS A 52 -0.57 1.44 -1.34
C CYS A 52 -1.98 1.75 -0.83
N LEU A 53 -2.13 1.95 0.48
CA LEU A 53 -3.33 2.52 1.08
C LEU A 53 -3.12 4.03 1.24
N LEU A 54 -3.89 4.83 0.51
CA LEU A 54 -3.67 6.26 0.34
C LEU A 54 -4.86 7.06 0.88
N LYS A 55 -4.59 8.26 1.39
CA LYS A 55 -5.60 9.27 1.72
C LYS A 55 -5.12 10.62 1.17
N PRO A 56 -5.94 11.36 0.40
CA PRO A 56 -5.59 12.71 -0.01
C PRO A 56 -5.51 13.62 1.21
N ILE A 57 -4.42 14.37 1.32
CA ILE A 57 -4.21 15.37 2.38
C ILE A 57 -3.72 16.64 1.68
N ASP A 58 -4.43 17.75 1.87
CA ASP A 58 -4.17 19.07 1.27
C ASP A 58 -3.58 20.09 2.26
N TYR A 59 -3.12 19.61 3.41
CA TYR A 59 -2.48 20.37 4.49
C TYR A 59 -1.21 19.70 4.99
N ASP A 60 -0.40 20.42 5.76
CA ASP A 60 0.80 19.87 6.39
C ASP A 60 0.43 18.76 7.38
N PHE A 61 1.14 17.63 7.31
CA PHE A 61 0.89 16.51 8.20
C PHE A 61 2.18 15.80 8.60
N SER A 62 2.06 14.97 9.64
CA SER A 62 3.08 14.01 10.05
C SER A 62 2.39 12.66 10.27
N MET A 63 3.07 11.59 9.89
CA MET A 63 2.56 10.23 10.03
C MET A 63 3.66 9.34 10.61
N SER A 64 3.27 8.48 11.54
CA SER A 64 4.09 7.39 12.04
C SER A 64 3.34 6.08 11.90
N VAL A 65 4.04 5.02 11.55
CA VAL A 65 3.46 3.68 11.45
C VAL A 65 4.39 2.67 12.12
N ARG A 66 3.82 1.70 12.82
CA ARG A 66 4.55 0.54 13.34
C ARG A 66 4.33 -0.62 12.38
N THR A 67 5.42 -1.15 11.84
CA THR A 67 5.38 -2.24 10.86
C THR A 67 6.13 -3.47 11.35
N GLU A 68 5.62 -4.64 11.00
CA GLU A 68 6.29 -5.93 11.15
C GLU A 68 6.24 -6.61 9.77
N PHE A 69 7.36 -7.18 9.31
CA PHE A 69 7.43 -7.84 7.99
C PHE A 69 8.12 -9.20 8.11
N PHE A 70 7.54 -10.21 7.45
CA PHE A 70 8.02 -11.59 7.47
C PHE A 70 8.43 -12.02 6.06
N PRO A 71 9.65 -11.66 5.59
CA PRO A 71 10.12 -12.01 4.26
C PRO A 71 10.24 -13.53 4.14
N LYS A 72 9.60 -14.13 3.12
CA LYS A 72 9.68 -15.58 2.88
C LYS A 72 10.78 -15.98 1.89
N LYS A 73 11.14 -15.09 0.97
CA LYS A 73 12.32 -15.10 0.07
C LYS A 73 12.19 -13.92 -0.91
N GLN A 74 13.31 -13.38 -1.38
CA GLN A 74 13.37 -12.44 -2.49
C GLN A 74 14.01 -13.13 -3.69
#